data_AF-A0A9D6VDL2-F1
#
_entry.id   AF-A0A9D6VDL2-F1
#
_cell.length_a   1.000
_cell.length_b   1.000
_cell.length_c   1.000
_cell.angle_alpha   90.00
_cell.angle_beta   90.00
_cell.angle_gamma   90.00
#
_symmetry.space_group_name_H-M   'P 1'
#
loop_
_entity.id
_entity.type
_entity.pdbx_description
1 polymer ?
#
loop_
_entity_poly.entity_id
_entity_poly.type
_entity_poly.pdbx_seq_one_letter_code
_entity_poly.pdbx_strand_id
1 'polypeptide(L)'
;MQDIATALQELGHILRREEAQCDALGHNIQRERQALRMLKLTDMEEVNRQRAELLNDLHVLETERAVWLARLAGHWNLAPSTISLSIILERLETAEAQRLETLYTRMAGKIRALRHEISINAGILNSLQIFIRKGLNVVRQATAPLGLYSGSGEPQESGLGAMMFRQKG
;
A
#
# COMPACT_ATOMS: atom_id res chain seq x y z
N MET A 1 -16.28 22.24 -31.90
CA MET A 1 -16.75 22.61 -30.54
C MET A 1 -17.60 21.53 -29.89
N GLN A 2 -18.54 20.90 -30.60
CA GLN A 2 -19.39 19.81 -30.07
C GLN A 2 -18.57 18.58 -29.59
N ASP A 3 -17.48 18.26 -30.28
CA ASP A 3 -16.58 17.13 -29.99
C ASP A 3 -15.82 17.24 -28.65
N ILE A 4 -15.48 18.47 -28.25
CA ILE A 4 -14.72 18.74 -27.02
C ILE A 4 -15.61 18.60 -25.79
N ALA A 5 -16.86 19.08 -25.88
CA ALA A 5 -17.85 18.94 -24.83
C ALA A 5 -18.20 17.45 -24.57
N THR A 6 -18.27 16.64 -25.62
CA THR A 6 -18.49 15.19 -25.52
C THR A 6 -17.30 14.49 -24.87
N ALA A 7 -16.06 14.83 -25.26
CA ALA A 7 -14.85 14.31 -24.64
C ALA A 7 -14.74 14.67 -23.15
N LEU A 8 -15.18 15.87 -22.75
CA LEU A 8 -15.19 16.32 -21.35
C LEU A 8 -16.29 15.63 -20.53
N GLN A 9 -17.41 15.25 -21.15
CA GLN A 9 -18.42 14.42 -20.51
C GLN A 9 -17.91 12.99 -20.28
N GLU A 10 -17.23 12.38 -21.25
CA GLU A 10 -16.61 11.05 -21.11
C GLU A 10 -15.55 11.03 -20.02
N LEU A 11 -14.69 12.04 -19.98
CA LEU A 11 -13.69 12.20 -18.92
C LEU A 11 -14.35 12.36 -17.54
N GLY A 12 -15.45 13.11 -17.45
CA GLY A 12 -16.26 13.21 -16.24
C GLY A 12 -16.86 11.88 -15.80
N HIS A 13 -17.22 10.99 -16.72
CA HIS A 13 -17.70 9.64 -16.42
C HIS A 13 -16.58 8.73 -15.90
N ILE A 14 -15.40 8.78 -16.51
CA ILE A 14 -14.21 8.02 -16.08
C ILE A 14 -13.83 8.41 -14.65
N LEU A 15 -13.77 9.71 -14.40
CA LEU A 15 -13.36 10.26 -13.11
C LEU A 15 -14.33 9.97 -11.96
N ARG A 16 -15.64 9.86 -12.25
CA ARG A 16 -16.63 9.39 -11.26
C ARG A 16 -16.46 7.91 -10.93
N ARG A 17 -16.09 7.08 -11.93
CA ARG A 17 -15.81 5.66 -11.70
C ARG A 17 -14.53 5.50 -10.88
N GLU A 18 -13.48 6.26 -11.17
CA GLU A 18 -12.26 6.29 -10.35
C GLU A 18 -12.54 6.68 -8.91
N GLU A 19 -13.38 7.71 -8.70
CA GLU A 19 -13.78 8.12 -7.36
C GLU A 19 -14.48 6.99 -6.61
N ALA A 20 -15.44 6.32 -7.23
CA ALA A 20 -16.14 5.18 -6.62
C ALA A 20 -15.18 4.02 -6.29
N GLN A 21 -14.19 3.76 -7.15
CA GLN A 21 -13.18 2.72 -6.89
C GLN A 21 -12.22 3.10 -5.76
N CYS A 22 -11.84 4.37 -5.67
CA CYS A 22 -11.03 4.86 -4.54
C CYS A 22 -11.78 4.72 -3.22
N ASP A 23 -13.07 5.01 -3.20
CA ASP A 23 -13.89 4.90 -2.00
C ASP A 23 -14.09 3.43 -1.61
N ALA A 24 -14.30 2.54 -2.60
CA ALA A 24 -14.32 1.09 -2.39
C ALA A 24 -12.99 0.55 -1.84
N LEU A 25 -11.85 1.02 -2.36
CA LEU A 25 -10.52 0.68 -1.86
C LEU A 25 -10.31 1.17 -0.42
N GLY A 26 -10.77 2.38 -0.10
CA GLY A 26 -10.75 2.92 1.25
C GLY A 26 -11.53 2.04 2.24
N HIS A 27 -12.73 1.61 1.84
CA HIS A 27 -13.52 0.66 2.64
C HIS A 27 -12.84 -0.71 2.78
N ASN A 28 -12.21 -1.22 1.73
CA ASN A 28 -11.46 -2.48 1.77
C ASN A 28 -10.28 -2.40 2.74
N ILE A 29 -9.48 -1.33 2.68
CA ILE A 29 -8.34 -1.12 3.59
C ILE A 29 -8.80 -0.99 5.05
N GLN A 30 -9.95 -0.35 5.30
CA GLN A 30 -10.52 -0.30 6.65
C GLN A 30 -10.96 -1.68 7.15
N ARG A 31 -11.58 -2.49 6.27
CA ARG A 31 -11.94 -3.89 6.58
C ARG A 31 -10.73 -4.75 6.84
N GLU A 32 -9.68 -4.63 6.03
CA GLU A 32 -8.40 -5.29 6.24
C GLU A 32 -7.80 -4.92 7.60
N ARG A 33 -7.79 -3.63 7.94
CA ARG A 33 -7.26 -3.14 9.22
C ARG A 33 -8.07 -3.71 10.38
N GLN A 34 -9.38 -3.87 10.24
CA GLN A 34 -10.21 -4.56 11.23
C GLN A 34 -9.90 -6.06 11.30
N ALA A 35 -9.74 -6.75 10.16
CA ALA A 35 -9.38 -8.16 10.11
C ALA A 35 -8.01 -8.46 10.72
N LEU A 36 -6.99 -7.65 10.38
CA LEU A 36 -5.65 -7.69 10.94
C LEU A 36 -5.66 -7.42 12.45
N ARG A 37 -6.43 -6.41 12.90
CA ARG A 37 -6.62 -6.15 14.34
C ARG A 37 -7.33 -7.28 15.08
N MET A 38 -8.23 -8.00 14.38
CA MET A 38 -8.97 -9.14 14.95
C MET A 38 -8.26 -10.49 14.78
N LEU A 39 -7.04 -10.54 14.24
CA LEU A 39 -6.32 -11.80 13.94
C LEU A 39 -7.14 -12.77 13.06
N LYS A 40 -8.03 -12.24 12.21
CA LYS A 40 -8.72 -13.04 11.18
C LYS A 40 -7.87 -13.11 9.93
N LEU A 41 -6.87 -14.00 9.96
CA LEU A 41 -6.02 -14.32 8.82
C LEU A 41 -6.83 -14.72 7.56
N THR A 42 -8.05 -15.21 7.75
CA THR A 42 -9.00 -15.62 6.71
C THR A 42 -9.51 -14.47 5.83
N ASP A 43 -9.54 -13.23 6.34
CA ASP A 43 -10.07 -12.10 5.57
C ASP A 43 -8.97 -11.38 4.77
N MET A 44 -7.69 -11.71 5.02
CA MET A 44 -6.53 -11.10 4.34
C MET A 44 -6.41 -11.50 2.88
N GLU A 45 -6.74 -12.75 2.54
CA GLU A 45 -6.67 -13.23 1.16
C GLU A 45 -7.68 -12.49 0.27
N GLU A 46 -8.91 -12.37 0.76
CA GLU A 46 -9.98 -11.65 0.08
C GLU A 46 -9.66 -10.16 -0.08
N VAL A 47 -9.09 -9.54 0.95
CA VAL A 47 -8.61 -8.16 0.87
C VAL A 47 -7.52 -8.01 -0.19
N ASN A 48 -6.53 -8.90 -0.18
CA ASN A 48 -5.41 -8.82 -1.11
C ASN A 48 -5.85 -9.04 -2.56
N ARG A 49 -6.82 -9.93 -2.79
CA ARG A 49 -7.45 -10.12 -4.08
C ARG A 49 -8.15 -8.84 -4.57
N GLN A 50 -9.00 -8.24 -3.73
CA GLN A 50 -9.67 -6.97 -4.06
C GLN A 50 -8.66 -5.85 -4.31
N ARG A 51 -7.57 -5.77 -3.53
CA ARG A 51 -6.48 -4.82 -3.76
C ARG A 51 -5.81 -5.01 -5.12
N ALA A 52 -5.54 -6.26 -5.51
CA ALA A 52 -4.92 -6.56 -6.80
C ALA A 52 -5.83 -6.16 -7.97
N GLU A 53 -7.13 -6.45 -7.87
CA GLU A 53 -8.16 -6.04 -8.85
C GLU A 53 -8.20 -4.51 -8.99
N LEU A 54 -8.26 -3.79 -7.87
CA LEU A 54 -8.31 -2.32 -7.86
C LEU A 54 -7.03 -1.68 -8.43
N LEU A 55 -5.85 -2.25 -8.16
CA LEU A 55 -4.60 -1.77 -8.73
C LEU A 55 -4.51 -2.04 -10.24
N ASN A 56 -5.04 -3.18 -10.68
CA ASN A 56 -5.12 -3.49 -12.11
C ASN A 56 -6.04 -2.51 -12.84
N ASP A 57 -7.22 -2.23 -12.28
CA ASP A 57 -8.15 -1.24 -12.86
C ASP A 57 -7.53 0.16 -12.92
N LEU A 58 -6.81 0.59 -11.86
CA LEU A 58 -6.07 1.86 -11.88
C LEU A 58 -4.99 1.88 -12.96
N HIS A 59 -4.32 0.76 -13.21
CA HIS A 59 -3.30 0.68 -14.26
C HIS A 59 -3.91 0.76 -15.66
N VAL A 60 -5.06 0.13 -15.89
CA VAL A 60 -5.82 0.26 -17.14
C VAL A 60 -6.21 1.71 -17.38
N LEU A 61 -6.74 2.40 -16.37
CA LEU A 61 -7.16 3.80 -16.45
C LEU A 61 -5.98 4.76 -16.69
N GLU A 62 -4.82 4.52 -16.07
CA GLU A 62 -3.59 5.25 -16.37
C GLU A 62 -3.19 5.10 -17.84
N THR A 63 -3.30 3.89 -18.37
CA THR A 63 -2.95 3.57 -19.76
C THR A 63 -3.91 4.25 -20.73
N GLU A 64 -5.21 4.19 -20.47
CA GLU A 64 -6.24 4.90 -21.24
C GLU A 64 -5.99 6.41 -21.23
N ARG A 65 -5.68 6.99 -20.06
CA ARG A 65 -5.33 8.40 -19.92
C ARG A 65 -4.09 8.76 -20.74
N ALA A 66 -3.04 7.94 -20.71
CA ALA A 66 -1.83 8.16 -21.49
C ALA A 66 -2.11 8.14 -23.01
N VAL A 67 -2.94 7.20 -23.48
CA VAL A 67 -3.39 7.16 -24.89
C VAL A 67 -4.15 8.42 -25.26
N TRP A 68 -5.04 8.89 -24.39
CA TRP A 68 -5.82 10.11 -24.63
C TRP A 68 -4.91 11.35 -24.69
N LEU A 69 -3.97 11.49 -23.76
CA LEU A 69 -2.96 12.55 -23.78
C LEU A 69 -2.13 12.54 -25.08
N ALA A 70 -1.69 11.37 -25.52
CA ALA A 70 -0.94 11.23 -26.77
C ALA A 70 -1.76 11.64 -28.00
N ARG A 71 -3.04 11.29 -28.06
CA ARG A 71 -3.95 11.75 -29.13
C ARG A 71 -4.10 13.26 -29.09
N LEU A 72 -4.31 13.86 -27.92
CA LEU A 72 -4.45 15.30 -27.78
C LEU A 72 -3.16 16.04 -28.17
N ALA A 73 -2.00 15.49 -27.81
CA ALA A 73 -0.70 16.02 -28.25
C ALA A 73 -0.59 16.06 -29.78
N GLY A 74 -1.05 15.00 -30.45
CA GLY A 74 -1.12 14.96 -31.92
C GLY A 74 -1.98 16.07 -32.51
N HIS A 75 -3.15 16.35 -31.92
CA HIS A 75 -4.02 17.45 -32.37
C HIS A 75 -3.39 18.84 -32.15
N TRP A 76 -2.55 18.99 -31.12
CA TRP A 76 -1.84 20.23 -30.81
C TRP A 76 -0.43 20.32 -31.40
N ASN A 77 -0.04 19.31 -32.20
CA ASN A 77 1.28 19.19 -32.79
C ASN A 77 2.42 19.28 -31.76
N LEU A 78 2.19 18.71 -30.57
CA LEU A 78 3.15 18.63 -29.47
C LEU A 78 3.74 17.22 -29.38
N ALA A 79 4.96 17.11 -28.87
CA ALA A 79 5.52 15.80 -28.55
C ALA A 79 4.73 15.16 -27.38
N PRO A 80 4.38 13.86 -27.43
CA PRO A 80 3.65 13.20 -26.36
C PRO A 80 4.32 13.27 -24.98
N SER A 81 5.66 13.40 -24.94
CA SER A 81 6.43 13.57 -23.71
C SER A 81 6.34 14.98 -23.10
N THR A 82 5.86 15.95 -23.89
CA THR A 82 5.74 17.36 -23.48
C THR A 82 4.33 17.74 -23.07
N ILE A 83 3.34 16.85 -23.26
CA ILE A 83 1.98 17.10 -22.82
C ILE A 83 1.74 16.47 -21.45
N SER A 84 1.13 17.24 -20.56
CA SER A 84 0.66 16.77 -19.26
C SER A 84 -0.74 17.31 -19.03
N LEU A 85 -1.46 16.73 -18.06
CA LEU A 85 -2.78 17.23 -17.71
C LEU A 85 -2.73 18.70 -17.25
N SER A 86 -1.65 19.15 -16.60
CA SER A 86 -1.46 20.56 -16.22
C SER A 86 -1.33 21.49 -17.43
N ILE A 87 -0.54 21.08 -18.44
CA ILE A 87 -0.37 21.86 -19.69
C ILE A 87 -1.68 21.94 -20.49
N ILE A 88 -2.53 20.92 -20.39
CA ILE A 88 -3.85 20.92 -21.01
C ILE A 88 -4.79 21.91 -20.32
N LEU A 89 -4.78 21.92 -18.98
CA LEU A 89 -5.59 22.83 -18.18
C LEU A 89 -5.17 24.29 -18.39
N GLU A 90 -3.87 24.56 -18.50
CA GLU A 90 -3.34 25.90 -18.80
C GLU A 90 -3.76 26.41 -20.20
N ARG A 91 -3.94 25.52 -21.17
CA ARG A 91 -4.32 25.87 -22.54
C ARG A 91 -5.83 26.03 -22.75
N LEU A 92 -6.66 25.59 -21.81
CA LEU A 92 -8.11 25.60 -21.94
C LEU A 92 -8.71 26.64 -21.00
N GLU A 93 -9.07 27.81 -21.53
CA GLU A 93 -9.78 28.86 -20.76
C GLU A 93 -11.30 28.63 -20.78
N THR A 94 -11.74 27.45 -20.36
CA THR A 94 -13.17 27.09 -20.36
C THR A 94 -13.64 26.67 -18.97
N ALA A 95 -14.93 26.84 -18.69
CA ALA A 95 -15.55 26.36 -17.44
C ALA A 95 -15.36 24.84 -17.24
N GLU A 96 -15.15 24.10 -18.33
CA GLU A 96 -14.88 22.66 -18.29
C GLU A 96 -13.44 22.35 -17.86
N ALA A 97 -12.47 23.22 -18.18
CA ALA A 97 -11.09 23.10 -17.69
C ALA A 97 -11.03 23.28 -16.17
N GLN A 98 -11.74 24.25 -15.60
CA GLN A 98 -11.82 24.42 -14.14
C GLN A 98 -12.42 23.21 -13.42
N ARG A 99 -13.45 22.59 -14.02
CA ARG A 99 -14.03 21.34 -13.50
C ARG A 99 -13.01 20.21 -13.55
N LEU A 100 -12.27 20.09 -14.64
CA LEU A 100 -11.25 19.08 -14.82
C LEU A 100 -10.06 19.28 -13.86
N GLU A 101 -9.64 20.52 -13.63
CA GLU A 101 -8.59 20.89 -12.68
C GLU A 101 -8.98 20.52 -11.24
N THR A 102 -10.22 20.83 -10.84
CA THR A 102 -10.75 20.45 -9.54
C THR A 102 -10.69 18.94 -9.34
N LEU A 103 -11.05 18.19 -10.39
CA LEU A 103 -11.10 16.74 -10.33
C LEU A 103 -9.70 16.13 -10.30
N TYR A 104 -8.77 16.62 -11.13
CA TYR A 104 -7.38 16.22 -11.11
C TYR A 104 -6.73 16.47 -9.75
N THR A 105 -6.96 17.64 -9.16
CA THR A 105 -6.42 18.02 -7.86
C THR A 105 -6.92 17.08 -6.76
N ARG A 106 -8.22 16.75 -6.79
CA ARG A 106 -8.82 15.79 -5.85
C ARG A 106 -8.25 14.38 -6.03
N MET A 107 -8.11 13.92 -7.27
CA MET A 107 -7.50 12.62 -7.59
C MET A 107 -6.04 12.54 -7.11
N ALA A 108 -5.23 13.56 -7.40
CA ALA A 108 -3.85 13.64 -6.93
C ALA A 108 -3.78 13.63 -5.39
N GLY A 109 -4.72 14.29 -4.72
CA GLY A 109 -4.90 14.21 -3.27
C GLY A 109 -5.17 12.79 -2.78
N LYS A 110 -6.14 12.08 -3.39
CA LYS A 110 -6.46 10.68 -3.07
C LYS A 110 -5.24 9.76 -3.27
N ILE A 111 -4.49 9.92 -4.36
CA ILE A 111 -3.26 9.13 -4.63
C ILE A 111 -2.20 9.35 -3.53
N ARG A 112 -1.98 10.59 -3.10
CA ARG A 112 -1.03 10.89 -2.01
C ARG A 112 -1.47 10.25 -0.70
N ALA A 113 -2.76 10.34 -0.36
CA ALA A 113 -3.31 9.71 0.83
C ALA A 113 -3.16 8.18 0.78
N LEU A 114 -3.43 7.54 -0.36
CA LEU A 114 -3.24 6.10 -0.55
C LEU A 114 -1.78 5.68 -0.34
N ARG A 115 -0.81 6.44 -0.90
CA ARG A 115 0.62 6.17 -0.67
C ARG A 115 0.98 6.24 0.82
N HIS A 116 0.40 7.19 1.54
CA HIS A 116 0.62 7.32 2.98
C HIS A 116 0.06 6.12 3.75
N GLU A 117 -1.18 5.71 3.48
CA GLU A 117 -1.80 4.53 4.12
C GLU A 117 -1.03 3.23 3.80
N ILE A 118 -0.55 3.06 2.57
CA ILE A 118 0.30 1.92 2.18
C ILE A 118 1.59 1.91 3.01
N SER A 119 2.22 3.06 3.19
CA SER A 119 3.43 3.19 4.01
C SER A 119 3.17 2.82 5.48
N ILE A 120 2.03 3.21 6.04
CA ILE A 120 1.64 2.83 7.40
C ILE A 120 1.44 1.32 7.50
N ASN A 121 0.72 0.71 6.55
CA ASN A 121 0.47 -0.72 6.53
C ASN A 121 1.78 -1.53 6.43
N ALA A 122 2.72 -1.07 5.60
CA ALA A 122 4.07 -1.66 5.52
C ALA A 122 4.82 -1.60 6.86
N GLY A 123 4.72 -0.48 7.58
CA GLY A 123 5.31 -0.31 8.92
C GLY A 123 4.73 -1.25 9.97
N ILE A 124 3.40 -1.46 9.97
CA ILE A 124 2.72 -2.40 10.85
C ILE A 124 3.17 -3.84 10.56
N LEU A 125 3.20 -4.25 9.29
CA LEU A 125 3.66 -5.57 8.89
C LEU A 125 5.10 -5.85 9.31
N ASN A 126 5.99 -4.88 9.10
CA ASN A 126 7.37 -4.99 9.55
C ASN A 126 7.47 -5.14 11.08
N SER A 127 6.69 -4.37 11.83
CA SER A 127 6.67 -4.44 13.30
C SER A 127 6.18 -5.82 13.79
N LEU A 128 5.13 -6.36 13.17
CA LEU A 128 4.63 -7.71 13.46
C LEU A 128 5.69 -8.78 13.13
N GLN A 129 6.37 -8.66 11.99
CA GLN A 129 7.43 -9.58 11.60
C GLN A 129 8.60 -9.57 12.60
N ILE A 130 9.03 -8.38 13.05
CA ILE A 130 10.06 -8.22 14.09
C ILE A 130 9.60 -8.87 15.40
N PHE A 131 8.36 -8.64 15.82
CA PHE A 131 7.80 -9.22 17.04
C PHE A 131 7.78 -10.76 16.98
N ILE A 132 7.29 -11.35 15.89
CA ILE A 132 7.26 -12.80 15.68
C ILE A 132 8.69 -13.37 15.71
N ARG A 133 9.65 -12.73 15.03
CA ARG A 133 11.06 -13.16 15.05
C ARG A 133 11.66 -13.13 16.46
N LYS A 134 11.37 -12.09 17.24
CA LYS A 134 11.81 -12.00 18.64
C LYS A 134 11.17 -13.11 19.49
N GLY A 135 9.87 -13.34 19.35
CA GLY A 135 9.16 -14.43 20.03
C GLY A 135 9.73 -15.80 19.70
N LEU A 136 9.95 -16.10 18.42
CA LEU A 136 10.57 -17.35 17.97
C LEU A 136 12.00 -17.51 18.51
N ASN A 137 12.78 -16.43 18.58
CA ASN A 137 14.11 -16.47 19.18
C ASN A 137 14.07 -16.77 20.68
N VAL A 138 13.14 -16.18 21.42
CA VAL A 138 12.94 -16.47 22.86
C VAL A 138 12.52 -17.92 23.06
N VAL A 139 11.56 -18.42 22.27
CA VAL A 139 11.14 -19.83 22.33
C VAL A 139 12.32 -20.75 22.00
N ARG A 140 13.09 -20.46 20.95
CA ARG A 140 14.29 -21.24 20.57
C ARG A 140 15.36 -21.22 21.66
N GLN A 141 15.53 -20.12 22.38
CA GLN A 141 16.49 -20.04 23.50
C GLN A 141 15.97 -20.80 24.73
N ALA A 142 14.66 -20.82 24.96
CA ALA A 142 14.02 -21.55 26.06
C ALA A 142 13.93 -23.07 25.80
N THR A 143 13.85 -23.49 24.53
CA THR A 143 13.83 -24.91 24.12
C THR A 143 15.19 -25.42 23.64
N ALA A 144 16.22 -24.56 23.59
CA ALA A 144 17.58 -25.01 23.43
C ALA A 144 17.88 -25.98 24.59
N PRO A 145 18.36 -27.20 24.31
CA PRO A 145 18.69 -28.12 25.38
C PRO A 145 19.70 -27.42 26.27
N LEU A 146 19.30 -27.18 27.53
CA LEU A 146 20.24 -26.91 28.59
C LEU A 146 21.21 -28.09 28.52
N GLY A 147 22.42 -27.86 28.00
CA GLY A 147 23.48 -28.86 27.86
C GLY A 147 23.99 -29.29 29.23
N LEU A 148 23.08 -29.74 30.10
CA LEU A 148 23.35 -30.15 31.47
C LEU A 148 23.95 -31.55 31.49
N TYR A 149 23.79 -32.32 30.41
CA TYR A 149 24.37 -33.64 30.25
C TYR A 149 24.87 -33.82 28.83
N SER A 150 26.11 -34.29 28.69
CA SER A 150 26.63 -34.76 27.41
C SER A 150 25.93 -36.06 26.97
N GLY A 151 26.11 -36.47 25.72
CA GLY A 151 25.59 -37.76 25.20
C GLY A 151 26.13 -39.00 25.93
N SER A 152 27.08 -38.86 26.87
CA SER A 152 27.57 -39.92 27.76
C SER A 152 26.97 -39.86 29.17
N GLY A 153 26.02 -38.94 29.44
CA GLY A 153 25.36 -38.82 30.74
C GLY A 153 26.21 -38.14 31.83
N GLU A 154 27.34 -37.53 31.47
CA GLU A 154 28.15 -36.77 32.42
C GLU A 154 27.72 -35.29 32.45
N PRO A 155 27.66 -34.66 33.64
CA PRO A 155 27.37 -33.25 33.75
C PRO A 155 28.47 -32.44 33.05
N GLN A 156 28.09 -31.60 32.10
CA GLN A 156 29.03 -30.75 31.39
C GLN A 156 29.48 -29.63 32.34
N GLU A 157 30.74 -29.67 32.80
CA GLU A 157 31.36 -28.58 33.55
C GLU A 157 31.41 -27.32 32.67
N SER A 158 30.32 -26.56 32.69
CA SER A 158 30.33 -25.17 32.23
C SER A 158 31.07 -24.36 33.29
N GLY A 159 32.37 -24.18 33.09
CA GLY A 159 33.17 -23.25 33.85
C GLY A 159 32.61 -21.83 33.72
N LEU A 160 32.01 -21.33 34.80
CA LEU A 160 32.07 -19.96 35.35
C LEU A 160 30.79 -19.71 36.17
N GLY A 161 30.91 -19.83 37.49
CA GLY A 161 29.88 -19.35 38.42
C GLY A 161 29.46 -20.31 39.53
N ALA A 162 30.39 -21.09 40.09
CA ALA A 162 30.22 -21.61 41.44
C ALA A 162 30.28 -20.44 42.45
N MET A 163 29.20 -19.63 42.50
CA MET A 163 29.01 -18.64 43.55
C MET A 163 28.47 -19.40 44.76
N MET A 164 29.40 -19.79 45.64
CA MET A 164 29.13 -20.40 46.93
C MET A 164 28.08 -19.57 47.70
N PHE A 165 26.94 -20.18 48.02
CA PHE A 165 26.13 -19.73 49.15
C PHE A 165 26.93 -19.98 50.44
N ARG A 166 27.71 -18.98 50.90
CA ARG A 166 28.18 -18.94 52.28
C ARG A 166 27.06 -18.42 53.16
N GLN A 167 26.33 -19.34 53.75
CA GLN A 167 25.51 -19.13 54.93
C GLN A 167 26.42 -19.02 56.15
N LYS A 168 26.43 -17.85 56.80
CA LYS A 168 26.70 -17.64 58.24
C LYS A 168 25.76 -16.49 58.62
N GLY A 169 24.86 -16.65 59.58
CA GLY A 169 25.14 -17.01 60.97
C GLY A 169 25.09 -15.72 61.75
#